data_AF-A0A357G070-F1
#
_entry.id   AF-A0A357G070-F1
#
_cell.length_a   1.000
_cell.length_b   1.000
_cell.length_c   1.000
_cell.angle_alpha   90.00
_cell.angle_beta   90.00
_cell.angle_gamma   90.00
#
_symmetry.space_group_name_H-M   'P 1'
#
loop_
_entity.id
_entity.type
_entity.pdbx_description
1 polymer ?
#
loop_
_entity_poly.entity_id
_entity_poly.type
_entity_poly.pdbx_seq_one_letter_code
_entity_poly.pdbx_strand_id
1 'polypeptide(L)' 'AKLGQGVSIGPYCVVGPNVTLGDNVTLKSHVVIDGHTTIGEGTIIYPFASIGSPPP' A
#
# COMPACT_ATOMS: atom_id res chain seq x y z
N ALA A 1 -2.23 8.02 -5.93
CA ALA A 1 -1.12 7.19 -5.45
C ALA A 1 0.06 7.33 -6.40
N LYS A 2 1.29 7.18 -5.91
CA LYS A 2 2.50 7.02 -6.72
C LYS A 2 2.98 5.59 -6.56
N LEU A 3 3.22 4.90 -7.67
CA LEU A 3 3.63 3.49 -7.68
C LEU A 3 5.00 3.39 -8.35
N GLY A 4 5.94 2.74 -7.66
CA GLY A 4 7.23 2.35 -8.21
C GLY A 4 7.10 1.28 -9.30
N GLN A 5 8.25 0.90 -9.86
CA GLN A 5 8.35 -0.19 -10.82
C GLN A 5 8.14 -1.55 -10.14
N GLY A 6 7.50 -2.49 -10.83
CA GLY A 6 7.32 -3.86 -10.32
C GLY A 6 6.35 -3.98 -9.13
N VAL A 7 5.55 -2.95 -8.84
CA VAL A 7 4.54 -3.01 -7.78
C VAL A 7 3.44 -4.01 -8.14
N SER A 8 3.09 -4.87 -7.19
CA SER A 8 2.01 -5.86 -7.32
C SER A 8 0.91 -5.56 -6.31
N ILE A 9 -0.32 -5.38 -6.79
CA ILE A 9 -1.48 -5.08 -5.95
C ILE A 9 -2.47 -6.24 -6.07
N GLY A 10 -2.66 -6.95 -4.95
CA GLY A 10 -3.60 -8.05 -4.84
C GLY A 10 -5.07 -7.60 -4.90
N PRO A 11 -6.00 -8.55 -5.04
CA PRO A 11 -7.42 -8.24 -5.17
C PRO A 11 -7.95 -7.56 -3.90
N TYR A 12 -8.90 -6.63 -4.09
CA TYR A 12 -9.57 -5.88 -3.01
C TYR A 12 -8.65 -5.01 -2.14
N CYS A 13 -7.46 -4.65 -2.63
CA CYS A 13 -6.67 -3.62 -1.98
C CYS A 13 -7.25 -2.23 -2.23
N VAL A 14 -7.09 -1.35 -1.25
CA VAL A 14 -7.42 0.06 -1.37
C VAL A 14 -6.15 0.87 -1.12
N VAL A 15 -5.80 1.74 -2.07
CA VAL A 15 -4.61 2.61 -1.99
C VAL A 15 -5.05 4.06 -2.17
N GLY A 16 -4.87 4.86 -1.12
CA GLY A 16 -5.27 6.26 -1.07
C GLY A 16 -4.53 7.16 -2.08
N PRO A 17 -5.08 8.34 -2.40
CA PRO A 17 -4.53 9.23 -3.42
C PRO A 17 -3.12 9.76 -3.07
N ASN A 18 -2.83 9.91 -1.77
CA ASN A 18 -1.56 10.45 -1.26
C ASN A 18 -0.53 9.38 -0.88
N VAL A 19 -0.81 8.11 -1.16
CA VAL A 19 0.10 6.99 -0.86
C VAL A 19 1.21 6.90 -1.91
N THR A 20 2.44 6.64 -1.45
CA THR A 20 3.60 6.31 -2.30
C THR A 20 4.06 4.89 -2.00
N LEU A 21 4.13 4.03 -3.01
CA LEU A 21 4.71 2.68 -2.93
C LEU A 21 6.05 2.68 -3.68
N GLY A 22 7.12 2.26 -3.00
CA GLY A 22 8.43 2.06 -3.62
C GLY A 22 8.45 0.91 -4.63
N ASP A 23 9.60 0.71 -5.27
CA ASP A 23 9.77 -0.35 -6.25
C ASP A 23 9.57 -1.74 -5.62
N ASN A 24 9.11 -2.71 -6.39
CA ASN A 24 8.92 -4.11 -5.98
C ASN A 24 8.03 -4.31 -4.73
N VAL A 25 7.20 -3.33 -4.35
CA VAL A 25 6.23 -3.48 -3.26
C VAL A 25 5.14 -4.46 -3.66
N THR A 26 4.78 -5.37 -2.76
CA THR A 26 3.70 -6.34 -2.95
C THR A 26 2.63 -6.16 -1.89
N LEU A 27 1.42 -5.79 -2.32
CA LEU A 27 0.22 -5.80 -1.47
C LEU A 27 -0.53 -7.11 -1.70
N LYS A 28 -0.74 -7.89 -0.64
CA LYS A 28 -1.63 -9.05 -0.67
C LYS A 28 -3.09 -8.61 -0.55
N SER A 29 -4.02 -9.53 -0.77
CA SER A 29 -5.45 -9.23 -0.82
C SER A 29 -5.96 -8.49 0.42
N HIS A 30 -6.94 -7.58 0.25
CA HIS A 30 -7.56 -6.84 1.37
C HIS A 30 -6.61 -5.96 2.19
N VAL A 31 -5.59 -5.36 1.57
CA VAL A 31 -4.75 -4.35 2.23
C VAL A 31 -5.35 -2.96 2.01
N VAL A 32 -5.44 -2.16 3.08
CA VAL A 32 -5.90 -0.76 3.02
C VAL A 32 -4.75 0.15 3.41
N ILE A 33 -4.40 1.07 2.52
CA ILE A 33 -3.38 2.10 2.78
C ILE A 33 -3.99 3.45 2.46
N ASP A 34 -3.93 4.37 3.42
CA ASP A 34 -4.51 5.71 3.27
C ASP A 34 -3.60 6.79 3.84
N GLY A 35 -4.03 8.05 3.74
CA GLY A 35 -3.34 9.21 4.27
C GLY A 35 -2.03 9.52 3.54
N HIS A 36 -1.15 10.26 4.22
CA HIS A 36 0.20 10.60 3.74
C HIS A 36 1.20 9.49 4.08
N THR A 37 1.04 8.33 3.42
CA THR A 37 1.81 7.12 3.71
C THR A 37 2.84 6.81 2.63
N THR A 38 4.06 6.46 3.03
CA THR A 38 5.11 5.97 2.13
C THR A 38 5.51 4.55 2.52
N ILE A 39 5.48 3.63 1.57
CA ILE A 39 5.94 2.25 1.73
C ILE A 39 7.27 2.08 1.00
N GLY A 40 8.29 1.59 1.70
CA GLY A 40 9.64 1.41 1.16
C GLY A 40 9.72 0.28 0.12
N GLU A 41 10.77 0.32 -0.71
CA GLU A 41 11.07 -0.68 -1.73
C GLU A 41 11.11 -2.12 -1.16
N GLY A 42 10.62 -3.09 -1.93
CA GLY A 42 10.68 -4.52 -1.60
C GLY A 42 9.77 -4.95 -0.45
N THR A 43 8.95 -4.04 0.07
CA THR A 43 8.03 -4.34 1.19
C THR A 43 6.90 -5.24 0.73
N ILE A 44 6.59 -6.27 1.54
CA ILE A 44 5.43 -7.15 1.34
C ILE A 44 4.43 -6.90 2.47
N ILE A 45 3.20 -6.51 2.12
CA ILE A 45 2.11 -6.26 3.08
C ILE A 45 1.09 -7.38 2.95
N TYR A 46 0.82 -8.07 4.05
CA TYR A 46 -0.05 -9.23 4.11
C TYR A 46 -1.52 -8.85 4.33
N PRO A 47 -2.47 -9.77 4.06
CA PRO A 47 -3.90 -9.45 4.06
C PRO A 47 -4.41 -8.82 5.36
N PHE A 48 -5.41 -7.96 5.22
CA PHE A 48 -6.11 -7.26 6.31
C PHE A 48 -5.29 -6.21 7.08
N ALA A 49 -4.11 -5.85 6.56
CA ALA A 49 -3.37 -4.71 7.09
C ALA A 49 -4.07 -3.38 6.77
N SER A 50 -4.17 -2.50 7.77
CA SER A 50 -4.64 -1.11 7.62
C SER A 50 -3.54 -0.16 8.05
N ILE A 51 -3.08 0.71 7.13
CA ILE A 51 -1.93 1.59 7.36
C ILE A 51 -2.30 3.03 6.99
N GLY A 52 -1.99 3.98 7.87
CA GLY A 52 -2.18 5.41 7.61
C GLY A 52 -3.62 5.92 7.72
N SER A 53 -4.51 5.09 8.27
CA SER A 53 -5.87 5.51 8.63
C SER A 53 -5.85 6.68 9.63
N PRO A 54 -6.80 7.62 9.56
CA PRO A 54 -6.86 8.72 10.50
C PRO A 54 -7.00 8.20 11.94
N PRO A 55 -6.42 8.90 12.93
CA PRO A 55 -6.63 8.57 14.33
C PRO A 55 -8.13 8.68 14.69
N PRO A 56 -8.58 7.88 15.68
CA PRO A 56 -9.96 7.94 16.17
C PRO A 56 -10.29 9.27 16.86
#